data_AF-A0A397GJD3-F1
#
_entry.id   AF-A0A397GJD3-F1
#
_cell.length_a   1.000
_cell.length_b   1.000
_cell.length_c   1.000
_cell.angle_alpha   90.00
_cell.angle_beta   90.00
_cell.angle_gamma   90.00
#
_symmetry.space_group_name_H-M   'P 1'
#
loop_
_entity.id
_entity.type
_entity.pdbx_description
1 polymer ?
#
loop_
_entity_poly.entity_id
_entity_poly.type
_entity_poly.pdbx_seq_one_letter_code
_entity_poly.pdbx_strand_id
1 'polypeptide(L)'
;MDTSEYQTSSIIGIKRTRSSEPKISTSNLIRECEVRNLILSRKLQVRDLIQFFKSKLKEEPRNKERLISITKDIAAYKEGYLVLKNNYHILFIMEINEIIDGGFYW
;
A
#
# COMPACT_ATOMS: atom_id res chain seq x y z
N MET A 1 -31.64 53.14 -33.16
CA MET A 1 -31.08 52.81 -34.47
C MET A 1 -29.62 52.48 -34.24
N ASP A 2 -29.07 51.31 -34.48
CA ASP A 2 -29.51 50.00 -35.00
C ASP A 2 -28.20 49.19 -34.93
N THR A 3 -28.07 48.06 -34.22
CA THR A 3 -28.44 46.69 -34.63
C THR A 3 -27.19 45.83 -34.90
N SER A 4 -27.17 44.67 -34.22
CA SER A 4 -26.60 43.35 -34.53
C SER A 4 -25.36 43.23 -35.43
N GLU A 5 -24.28 42.67 -34.90
CA GLU A 5 -23.89 41.24 -34.99
C GLU A 5 -23.00 40.95 -36.19
N TYR A 6 -21.76 40.55 -35.90
CA TYR A 6 -21.18 39.37 -36.53
C TYR A 6 -20.41 38.58 -35.48
N GLN A 7 -20.94 37.40 -35.17
CA GLN A 7 -20.20 36.28 -34.61
C GLN A 7 -19.07 35.90 -35.59
N THR A 8 -17.87 35.67 -35.07
CA THR A 8 -16.92 34.76 -35.72
C THR A 8 -16.22 33.95 -34.65
N SER A 9 -16.48 32.66 -34.72
CA SER A 9 -16.00 31.60 -33.87
C SER A 9 -14.48 31.51 -33.92
N SER A 10 -13.86 31.43 -32.75
CA SER A 10 -12.62 30.67 -32.61
C SER A 10 -12.65 29.96 -31.27
N ILE A 11 -12.97 28.68 -31.37
CA ILE A 11 -12.83 27.66 -30.36
C ILE A 11 -11.36 27.67 -29.96
N ILE A 12 -11.01 28.45 -28.93
CA ILE A 12 -9.73 28.27 -28.24
C ILE A 12 -9.89 26.96 -27.50
N GLY A 13 -9.44 25.90 -28.18
CA GLY A 13 -9.40 24.55 -27.67
C GLY A 13 -8.82 24.59 -26.27
N ILE A 14 -9.67 24.22 -25.32
CA ILE A 14 -9.29 23.90 -23.97
C ILE A 14 -8.37 22.68 -24.11
N LYS A 15 -7.07 22.89 -24.35
CA LYS A 15 -6.07 21.86 -24.09
C LYS A 15 -5.98 21.75 -22.58
N ARG A 16 -6.97 21.04 -22.02
CA ARG A 16 -6.94 20.47 -20.68
C ARG A 16 -5.91 19.32 -20.72
N THR A 17 -4.65 19.66 -20.96
CA THR A 17 -3.54 18.69 -20.97
C THR A 17 -2.86 18.70 -19.62
N ARG A 18 -3.46 17.94 -18.72
CA ARG A 18 -2.87 16.86 -17.94
C ARG A 18 -3.75 16.75 -16.73
N SER A 19 -4.71 15.84 -16.85
CA SER A 19 -5.09 15.04 -15.70
C SER A 19 -3.77 14.62 -15.06
N SER A 20 -3.44 15.23 -13.93
CA SER A 20 -2.52 14.64 -12.97
C SER A 20 -3.25 13.45 -12.38
N GLU A 21 -3.54 12.45 -13.21
CA GLU A 21 -3.52 11.09 -12.72
C GLU A 21 -2.19 11.00 -11.97
N PRO A 22 -2.20 10.62 -10.68
CA PRO A 22 -0.96 10.14 -10.13
C PRO A 22 -0.59 9.03 -11.09
N LYS A 23 0.47 9.25 -11.88
CA LYS A 23 1.30 8.15 -12.31
C LYS A 23 1.64 7.51 -10.98
N ILE A 24 0.86 6.50 -10.60
CA ILE A 24 1.28 5.50 -9.67
C ILE A 24 2.59 5.12 -10.31
N SER A 25 3.69 5.63 -9.76
CA SER A 25 5.00 5.17 -10.12
C SER A 25 4.88 3.71 -9.77
N THR A 26 4.55 2.90 -10.79
CA THR A 26 4.59 1.45 -10.80
C THR A 26 6.07 1.12 -10.81
N SER A 27 6.76 1.63 -9.80
CA SER A 27 8.06 1.21 -9.42
C SER A 27 7.81 -0.24 -9.05
N ASN A 28 8.39 -1.13 -9.84
CA ASN A 28 8.37 -2.56 -9.58
C ASN A 28 9.04 -2.90 -8.24
N LEU A 29 9.59 -1.88 -7.55
CA LEU A 29 10.11 -1.95 -6.20
C LEU A 29 9.10 -2.46 -5.17
N ILE A 30 9.55 -3.44 -4.40
CA ILE A 30 8.81 -3.97 -3.24
C ILE A 30 8.77 -2.90 -2.15
N ARG A 31 7.56 -2.62 -1.65
CA ARG A 31 7.30 -1.66 -0.58
C ARG A 31 7.03 -2.40 0.73
N GLU A 32 7.32 -1.73 1.84
CA GLU A 32 7.07 -2.28 3.18
C GLU A 32 5.60 -2.60 3.41
N CYS A 33 4.69 -1.70 3.01
CA CYS A 33 3.25 -1.88 3.16
C CYS A 33 2.74 -3.18 2.50
N GLU A 34 3.29 -3.54 1.34
CA GLU A 34 2.92 -4.77 0.61
C GLU A 34 3.33 -6.01 1.40
N VAL A 35 4.56 -6.04 1.94
CA VAL A 35 5.08 -7.14 2.75
C VAL A 35 4.30 -7.23 4.07
N ARG A 36 4.03 -6.08 4.70
CA ARG A 36 3.27 -5.99 5.95
C ARG A 36 1.85 -6.51 5.79
N ASN A 37 1.15 -6.06 4.74
CA ASN A 37 -0.21 -6.48 4.45
C ASN A 37 -0.29 -7.98 4.17
N LEU A 38 0.71 -8.52 3.45
CA LEU A 38 0.78 -9.96 3.19
C LEU A 38 0.89 -10.77 4.49
N ILE A 39 1.80 -10.38 5.39
CA ILE A 39 2.03 -11.06 6.68
C ILE A 39 0.81 -10.91 7.61
N LEU A 40 0.11 -9.76 7.58
CA LEU A 40 -1.13 -9.55 8.33
C LEU A 40 -2.28 -10.40 7.80
N SER A 41 -2.42 -10.49 6.48
CA SER A 41 -3.57 -11.12 5.84
C SER A 41 -3.58 -12.64 6.02
N ARG A 42 -2.42 -13.28 6.10
CA ARG A 42 -2.33 -14.74 6.23
C ARG A 42 -1.05 -15.19 6.91
N LYS A 43 -1.12 -16.33 7.61
CA LYS A 43 0.06 -17.07 8.09
C LYS A 43 0.83 -17.59 6.88
N LEU A 44 2.03 -17.08 6.65
CA LEU A 44 2.85 -17.44 5.50
C LEU A 44 4.29 -17.72 5.91
N GLN A 45 4.93 -18.62 5.17
CA GLN A 45 6.33 -18.94 5.38
C GLN A 45 7.20 -18.08 4.46
N VAL A 46 8.52 -18.11 4.69
CA VAL A 46 9.49 -17.39 3.86
C VAL A 46 9.37 -17.80 2.39
N ARG A 47 9.13 -19.09 2.10
CA ARG A 47 8.93 -19.59 0.73
C ARG A 47 7.71 -18.97 0.05
N ASP A 48 6.61 -18.83 0.76
CA ASP A 48 5.36 -18.26 0.24
C ASP A 48 5.52 -16.76 -0.04
N LEU A 49 6.27 -16.05 0.81
CA LEU A 49 6.62 -14.66 0.60
C LEU A 49 7.46 -14.48 -0.68
N ILE A 50 8.50 -15.30 -0.85
CA ILE A 50 9.35 -15.27 -2.05
C ILE A 50 8.53 -15.62 -3.30
N GLN A 51 7.63 -16.59 -3.20
CA GLN A 51 6.82 -17.03 -4.32
C GLN A 51 5.81 -15.95 -4.76
N PHE A 52 5.22 -15.24 -3.82
CA PHE A 52 4.33 -14.11 -4.11
C PHE A 52 5.06 -12.97 -4.85
N PHE A 53 6.27 -12.64 -4.40
CA PHE A 53 7.08 -11.59 -5.02
C PHE A 53 7.95 -12.07 -6.18
N LYS A 54 7.87 -13.34 -6.60
CA LYS A 54 8.75 -13.94 -7.62
C LYS A 54 8.78 -13.15 -8.93
N SER A 55 7.64 -12.65 -9.39
CA SER A 55 7.57 -11.81 -10.60
C SER A 55 8.33 -10.49 -10.41
N LYS A 56 8.07 -9.77 -9.31
CA LYS A 56 8.77 -8.52 -8.98
C LYS A 56 10.27 -8.71 -8.72
N LEU A 57 10.67 -9.88 -8.20
CA LEU A 57 12.07 -10.27 -8.01
C LEU A 57 12.78 -10.56 -9.34
N LYS A 58 12.07 -11.08 -10.33
CA LYS A 58 12.61 -11.33 -11.68
C LYS A 58 12.77 -10.03 -12.47
N GLU A 59 11.84 -9.10 -12.30
CA GLU A 59 11.88 -7.81 -13.00
C GLU A 59 12.95 -6.86 -12.46
N GLU A 60 13.20 -6.87 -11.14
CA GLU A 60 14.10 -5.91 -10.51
C GLU A 60 15.03 -6.62 -9.50
N PRO A 61 16.34 -6.75 -9.77
CA PRO A 61 17.25 -7.51 -8.90
C PRO A 61 17.41 -6.90 -7.50
N ARG A 62 17.25 -5.58 -7.38
CA ARG A 62 17.28 -4.83 -6.10
C ARG A 62 16.15 -5.23 -5.15
N ASN A 63 15.08 -5.82 -5.67
CA ASN A 63 13.97 -6.28 -4.85
C ASN A 63 14.34 -7.44 -3.93
N LYS A 64 15.36 -8.24 -4.27
CA LYS A 64 15.79 -9.35 -3.42
C LYS A 64 16.31 -8.84 -2.09
N GLU A 65 17.29 -7.93 -2.14
CA GLU A 65 17.87 -7.32 -0.95
C GLU A 65 16.83 -6.50 -0.18
N ARG A 66 15.99 -5.76 -0.91
CA ARG A 66 14.93 -4.93 -0.32
C ARG A 66 13.88 -5.78 0.41
N LEU A 67 13.43 -6.89 -0.19
CA LEU A 67 12.49 -7.82 0.44
C LEU A 67 13.10 -8.42 1.72
N ILE A 68 14.37 -8.83 1.68
CA ILE A 68 15.07 -9.38 2.85
C ILE A 68 15.19 -8.32 3.95
N SER A 69 15.59 -7.10 3.60
CA SER A 69 15.76 -5.99 4.55
C SER A 69 14.42 -5.63 5.21
N ILE A 70 13.37 -5.43 4.42
CA ILE A 70 12.02 -5.14 4.92
C ILE A 70 11.53 -6.28 5.82
N THR A 71 11.64 -7.53 5.35
CA THR A 71 11.14 -8.68 6.12
C THR A 71 11.88 -8.82 7.45
N LYS A 72 13.21 -8.59 7.47
CA LYS A 72 13.98 -8.60 8.71
C LYS A 72 13.60 -7.46 9.65
N ASP A 73 13.25 -6.30 9.11
CA ASP A 73 12.86 -5.14 9.91
C ASP A 73 11.49 -5.35 10.56
N ILE A 74 10.48 -5.70 9.76
CA ILE A 74 9.09 -5.73 10.22
C ILE A 74 8.62 -7.09 10.71
N ALA A 75 9.31 -8.20 10.38
CA ALA A 75 8.85 -9.55 10.65
C ALA A 75 9.83 -10.37 11.50
N ALA A 76 9.28 -11.27 12.30
CA ALA A 76 9.98 -12.31 13.05
C ALA A 76 9.49 -13.68 12.59
N TYR A 77 10.36 -14.67 12.65
CA TYR A 77 9.99 -16.05 12.38
C TYR A 77 9.61 -16.73 13.70
N LYS A 78 8.35 -17.15 13.85
CA LYS A 78 7.82 -17.76 15.07
C LYS A 78 6.90 -18.92 14.69
N GLU A 79 7.07 -20.07 15.36
CA GLU A 79 6.21 -21.25 15.20
C GLU A 79 6.07 -21.73 13.75
N GLY A 80 7.11 -21.55 12.94
CA GLY A 80 7.11 -21.99 11.54
C GLY A 80 6.52 -21.01 10.53
N TYR A 81 6.13 -19.80 10.95
CA TYR A 81 5.55 -18.76 10.09
C TYR A 81 6.18 -17.38 10.34
N LEU A 82 6.02 -16.46 9.38
CA LEU A 82 6.38 -15.05 9.55
C LEU A 82 5.25 -14.31 10.29
N VAL A 83 5.63 -13.57 11.33
CA VAL A 83 4.74 -12.72 12.13
C VAL A 83 5.31 -11.31 12.22
N LEU A 84 4.46 -10.28 12.30
CA LEU A 84 4.95 -8.90 12.42
C LEU A 84 5.50 -8.60 13.82
N LYS A 85 6.68 -7.99 13.88
CA LYS A 85 7.34 -7.53 15.11
C LYS A 85 6.59 -6.38 15.78
N ASN A 86 6.04 -5.46 15.00
CA ASN A 86 5.42 -4.23 15.51
C ASN A 86 3.91 -4.33 15.80
N ASN A 87 3.32 -5.53 15.75
CA ASN A 87 1.88 -5.67 16.01
C ASN A 87 1.51 -5.65 17.51
N TYR A 88 2.49 -5.61 18.41
CA TYR A 88 2.22 -5.57 19.85
C TYR A 88 1.63 -4.24 20.33
N HIS A 89 1.62 -3.17 19.53
CA HIS A 89 1.08 -1.88 19.98
C HIS A 89 -0.38 -1.64 19.54
N ILE A 90 -0.79 -2.15 18.37
CA ILE A 90 -2.14 -1.92 17.84
C ILE A 90 -3.13 -2.98 18.36
N LEU A 91 -2.67 -4.22 18.55
CA LEU A 91 -3.46 -5.25 19.22
C LEU A 91 -3.75 -4.88 20.68
N PHE A 92 -2.80 -4.23 21.37
CA PHE A 92 -3.01 -3.73 22.73
C PHE A 92 -4.05 -2.61 22.79
N ILE A 93 -4.06 -1.71 21.80
CA ILE A 93 -5.06 -0.63 21.72
C ILE A 93 -6.44 -1.22 21.37
N MET A 94 -6.55 -2.22 20.49
CA MET A 94 -7.83 -2.85 20.16
C MET A 94 -8.41 -3.65 21.33
N GLU A 95 -7.58 -4.42 22.04
CA GLU A 95 -8.01 -5.16 23.25
C GLU A 95 -8.45 -4.21 24.36
N ILE A 96 -7.77 -3.07 24.52
CA ILE A 96 -8.19 -2.03 25.46
C ILE A 96 -9.50 -1.35 25.04
N ASN A 97 -9.72 -1.02 23.76
CA ASN A 97 -10.98 -0.38 23.35
C ASN A 97 -12.20 -1.30 23.55
N GLU A 98 -12.05 -2.62 23.34
CA GLU A 98 -13.12 -3.58 23.62
C GLU A 98 -13.42 -3.68 25.13
N ILE A 99 -12.41 -3.53 26.00
CA ILE A 99 -12.59 -3.50 27.46
C ILE A 99 -13.23 -2.18 27.94
N ILE A 100 -12.93 -1.04 27.30
CA ILE A 100 -13.47 0.27 27.72
C ILE A 100 -14.93 0.45 27.27
N ASP A 101 -15.31 -0.05 26.08
CA ASP A 101 -16.66 0.08 25.54
C ASP A 101 -17.63 -1.00 26.10
N GLY A 102 -17.08 -2.06 26.71
CA GLY A 102 -17.78 -3.27 27.17
C GLY A 102 -18.30 -3.31 28.61
N GLY A 103 -18.42 -2.17 29.31
CA GLY A 103 -19.25 -2.05 30.51
C GLY A 103 -18.60 -2.40 31.86
N PHE A 104 -18.44 -1.36 32.69
CA PHE A 104 -18.63 -1.48 34.14
C PHE A 104 -19.96 -0.81 34.49
N TYR A 105 -21.05 -1.57 34.39
CA TYR A 105 -22.28 -1.31 35.15
C TYR A 105 -22.36 -2.38 36.23
N TRP A 106 -21.90 -2.02 37.43
CA TRP A 106 -22.30 -2.65 38.70
C TRP A 106 -23.08 -1.61 39.49
#